data_AF-A0A1Q4YKY0-F1
#
_entry.id   AF-A0A1Q4YKY0-F1
#
_cell.length_a   1.000
_cell.length_b   1.000
_cell.length_c   1.000
_cell.angle_alpha   90.00
_cell.angle_beta   90.00
_cell.angle_gamma   90.00
#
_symmetry.space_group_name_H-M   'P 1'
#
loop_
_entity.id
_entity.type
_entity.pdbx_description
1 polymer ?
#
loop_
_entity_poly.entity_id
_entity_poly.type
_entity_poly.pdbx_seq_one_letter_code
_entity_poly.pdbx_strand_id
1 'polypeptide(L)'
;MVSPSRLFRLLALTAVLLLAPTALAAATPAPTYELQYHPGGTAPEYGPNSFVITVGDCPPIRYVDYKWGSHHGKISAPCGETTISSLAPLGVTEHPLQWRSCSVTQWRYPPRLHTVCGDYHYGVVLTD
;
A
#
# COMPACT_ATOMS: atom_id res chain seq x y z
N MET A 1 67.21 41.94 9.56
CA MET A 1 68.46 41.45 8.93
C MET A 1 68.75 40.05 9.48
N VAL A 2 69.15 39.13 8.59
CA VAL A 2 69.54 37.71 8.82
C VAL A 2 68.39 36.69 9.03
N SER A 3 68.14 35.99 7.93
CA SER A 3 67.45 34.69 7.73
C SER A 3 68.39 33.53 8.18
N PRO A 4 68.18 32.23 7.87
CA PRO A 4 67.01 31.34 7.77
C PRO A 4 67.27 30.01 8.56
N SER A 5 66.38 29.03 8.35
CA SER A 5 66.68 27.58 8.26
C SER A 5 66.56 26.69 9.52
N ARG A 6 65.52 25.85 9.53
CA ARG A 6 65.53 24.41 9.17
C ARG A 6 64.25 23.78 9.73
N LEU A 7 63.33 23.40 8.85
CA LEU A 7 63.10 21.99 8.47
C LEU A 7 62.67 21.14 9.67
N PHE A 8 61.38 20.76 9.74
CA PHE A 8 60.94 19.39 9.48
C PHE A 8 59.45 19.18 9.83
N ARG A 9 58.81 18.37 8.97
CA ARG A 9 57.58 17.58 9.17
C ARG A 9 56.24 18.29 9.01
N LEU A 10 55.89 18.44 7.73
CA LEU A 10 54.53 18.19 7.25
C LEU A 10 54.02 16.86 7.83
N LEU A 11 52.99 16.92 8.67
CA LEU A 11 52.13 15.78 8.96
C LEU A 11 50.87 15.95 8.10
N ALA A 12 50.88 15.29 6.94
CA ALA A 12 49.71 15.13 6.09
C ALA A 12 48.72 14.21 6.82
N LEU A 13 47.67 14.78 7.38
CA LEU A 13 46.56 14.02 7.94
C LEU A 13 45.73 13.46 6.78
N THR A 14 45.92 12.18 6.49
CA THR A 14 45.17 11.41 5.49
C THR A 14 43.76 11.16 6.04
N ALA A 15 42.81 12.03 5.72
CA ALA A 15 41.40 11.79 6.01
C ALA A 15 40.83 10.81 4.96
N VAL A 16 41.00 9.52 5.23
CA VAL A 16 40.29 8.42 4.55
C VAL A 16 38.96 8.22 5.27
N LEU A 17 37.89 8.87 4.81
CA LEU A 17 36.48 8.67 5.22
C LEU A 17 35.65 9.52 4.24
N LEU A 18 34.65 9.07 3.48
CA LEU A 18 33.79 7.89 3.55
C LEU A 18 33.41 7.49 2.11
N LEU A 19 33.74 6.28 1.68
CA LEU A 19 32.90 5.58 0.71
C LEU A 19 31.69 5.08 1.50
N ALA A 20 30.62 5.87 1.53
CA ALA A 20 29.33 5.36 1.96
C ALA A 20 28.90 4.29 0.94
N PRO A 21 28.63 3.04 1.35
CA PRO A 21 28.00 2.09 0.46
C PRO A 21 26.61 2.66 0.12
N THR A 22 26.39 3.01 -1.14
CA THR A 22 25.04 3.14 -1.69
C THR A 22 24.39 1.79 -1.51
N ALA A 23 23.58 1.65 -0.45
CA ALA A 23 22.70 0.51 -0.31
C ALA A 23 21.77 0.54 -1.53
N LEU A 24 22.06 -0.32 -2.50
CA LEU A 24 21.14 -0.62 -3.59
C LEU A 24 19.93 -1.24 -2.90
N ALA A 25 18.88 -0.44 -2.72
CA ALA A 25 17.62 -0.94 -2.20
C ALA A 25 17.19 -2.06 -3.15
N ALA A 26 17.24 -3.30 -2.66
CA ALA A 26 16.68 -4.41 -3.38
C ALA A 26 15.20 -4.08 -3.59
N ALA A 27 14.77 -4.02 -4.86
CA ALA A 27 13.37 -3.84 -5.17
C ALA A 27 12.61 -5.01 -4.54
N THR A 28 11.88 -4.75 -3.46
CA THR A 28 10.94 -5.71 -2.90
C THR A 28 9.99 -6.11 -4.03
N PRO A 29 9.75 -7.41 -4.26
CA PRO A 29 8.77 -7.83 -5.25
C PRO A 29 7.44 -7.14 -4.95
N ALA A 30 6.85 -6.51 -5.96
CA ALA A 30 5.58 -5.82 -5.79
C ALA A 30 4.52 -6.81 -5.29
N PRO A 31 3.65 -6.40 -4.34
CA PRO A 31 2.64 -7.28 -3.81
C PRO A 31 1.70 -7.75 -4.93
N THR A 32 1.41 -9.05 -4.98
CA THR A 32 0.46 -9.62 -5.94
C THR A 32 -0.97 -9.13 -5.67
N TYR A 33 -1.25 -8.71 -4.45
CA TYR A 33 -2.49 -8.05 -4.05
C TYR A 33 -2.27 -7.21 -2.80
N GLU A 34 -2.69 -5.95 -2.85
CA GLU A 34 -2.69 -5.03 -1.72
C GLU A 34 -4.04 -4.32 -1.64
N LEU A 35 -4.52 -4.12 -0.42
CA LEU A 35 -5.78 -3.44 -0.14
C LEU A 35 -5.61 -2.56 1.09
N GLN A 36 -5.90 -1.28 0.93
CA GLN A 36 -5.91 -0.31 2.01
C GLN A 36 -7.23 0.45 2.03
N TYR A 37 -7.71 0.76 3.22
CA TYR A 37 -8.90 1.59 3.41
C TYR A 37 -8.52 2.96 3.97
N HIS A 38 -9.04 4.02 3.36
CA HIS A 38 -8.81 5.41 3.76
C HIS A 38 -10.15 6.06 4.09
N PRO A 39 -10.41 6.48 5.34
CA PRO A 39 -11.66 7.16 5.69
C PRO A 39 -11.76 8.58 5.07
N GLY A 40 -10.66 9.12 4.53
CA GLY A 40 -10.62 10.42 3.85
C GLY A 40 -10.21 11.61 4.72
N GLY A 41 -10.11 11.43 6.05
CA GLY A 41 -9.67 12.49 6.96
C GLY A 41 -8.15 12.73 6.98
N THR A 42 -7.35 11.75 6.54
CA THR A 42 -5.88 11.76 6.71
C THR A 42 -5.09 11.61 5.41
N ALA A 43 -5.75 11.31 4.28
CA ALA A 43 -5.13 11.09 2.97
C ALA A 43 -6.10 11.53 1.85
N PRO A 44 -6.29 12.85 1.66
CA PRO A 44 -7.28 13.40 0.74
C PRO A 44 -7.04 13.02 -0.73
N GLU A 45 -5.82 12.66 -1.10
CA GLU A 45 -5.43 12.23 -2.45
C GLU A 45 -6.17 10.95 -2.92
N TYR A 46 -6.61 10.10 -2.00
CA TYR A 46 -7.38 8.90 -2.31
C TYR A 46 -8.89 9.15 -2.32
N GLY A 47 -9.34 10.37 -2.01
CA GLY A 47 -10.75 10.70 -1.84
C GLY A 47 -11.36 10.15 -0.54
N PRO A 48 -12.64 10.45 -0.29
CA PRO A 48 -13.29 10.08 0.95
C PRO A 48 -13.74 8.63 0.96
N ASN A 49 -13.64 7.99 2.13
CA ASN A 49 -14.12 6.62 2.36
C ASN A 49 -13.70 5.65 1.25
N SER A 50 -12.43 5.65 0.87
CA SER A 50 -11.94 4.96 -0.32
C SER A 50 -11.16 3.69 -0.01
N PHE A 51 -11.35 2.69 -0.86
CA PHE A 51 -10.42 1.57 -0.97
C PHE A 51 -9.38 1.86 -2.04
N VAL A 52 -8.11 1.68 -1.71
CA VAL A 52 -7.00 1.63 -2.64
C VAL A 52 -6.66 0.16 -2.83
N ILE A 53 -6.79 -0.33 -4.07
CA ILE A 53 -6.68 -1.75 -4.39
C ILE A 53 -5.61 -1.89 -5.47
N THR A 54 -4.53 -2.59 -5.16
CA THR A 54 -3.50 -2.96 -6.13
C THR A 54 -3.64 -4.45 -6.41
N VAL A 55 -3.85 -4.80 -7.68
CA VAL A 55 -3.87 -6.19 -8.13
C VAL A 55 -2.70 -6.35 -9.09
N GLY A 56 -1.80 -7.28 -8.78
CA GLY A 56 -0.75 -7.69 -9.70
C GLY A 56 -1.33 -8.58 -10.80
N ASP A 57 -0.74 -9.76 -11.01
CA ASP A 57 -1.23 -10.70 -12.03
C ASP A 57 -2.41 -11.54 -11.53
N CYS A 58 -3.33 -11.83 -12.44
CA CYS A 58 -4.46 -12.75 -12.26
C CYS A 58 -4.27 -14.01 -13.12
N PRO A 59 -4.77 -15.20 -12.73
CA PRO A 59 -5.68 -15.52 -11.62
C PRO A 59 -5.03 -15.65 -10.22
N PRO A 60 -5.81 -15.61 -9.11
CA PRO A 60 -7.28 -15.57 -9.06
C PRO A 60 -7.89 -14.18 -9.22
N ILE A 61 -9.17 -14.13 -9.64
CA ILE A 61 -9.96 -12.88 -9.64
C ILE A 61 -10.19 -12.47 -8.19
N ARG A 62 -9.93 -11.21 -7.84
CA ARG A 62 -10.06 -10.68 -6.48
C ARG A 62 -11.09 -9.56 -6.43
N TYR A 63 -11.80 -9.48 -5.31
CA TYR A 63 -12.73 -8.39 -5.02
C TYR A 63 -12.84 -8.13 -3.51
N VAL A 64 -13.32 -6.96 -3.15
CA VAL A 64 -13.63 -6.54 -1.79
C VAL A 64 -15.13 -6.65 -1.59
N ASP A 65 -15.56 -7.43 -0.61
CA ASP A 65 -16.94 -7.50 -0.16
C ASP A 65 -17.09 -6.56 1.05
N TYR A 66 -18.04 -5.62 1.00
CA TYR A 66 -18.17 -4.60 2.04
C TYR A 66 -19.63 -4.35 2.42
N LYS A 67 -19.81 -3.83 3.64
CA LYS A 67 -21.09 -3.39 4.20
C LYS A 67 -20.87 -2.21 5.13
N TRP A 68 -21.70 -1.18 5.02
CA TRP A 68 -21.81 -0.10 6.00
C TRP A 68 -23.25 0.44 6.02
N GLY A 69 -23.83 0.63 7.21
CA GLY A 69 -25.26 0.99 7.33
C GLY A 69 -26.17 0.02 6.56
N SER A 70 -27.02 0.55 5.68
CA SER A 70 -27.85 -0.22 4.72
C SER A 70 -27.14 -0.57 3.41
N HIS A 71 -25.94 -0.03 3.17
CA HIS A 71 -25.18 -0.24 1.95
C HIS A 71 -24.37 -1.53 2.03
N HIS A 72 -24.36 -2.28 0.93
CA HIS A 72 -23.51 -3.45 0.75
C HIS A 72 -23.14 -3.57 -0.72
N GLY A 73 -21.97 -4.12 -1.01
CA GLY A 73 -21.50 -4.20 -2.39
C GLY A 73 -20.20 -4.95 -2.53
N LYS A 74 -19.75 -5.02 -3.79
CA LYS A 74 -18.47 -5.63 -4.17
C LYS A 74 -17.68 -4.66 -5.05
N ILE A 75 -16.40 -4.47 -4.73
CA ILE A 75 -15.48 -3.69 -5.56
C ILE A 75 -14.44 -4.65 -6.13
N SER A 76 -14.22 -4.57 -7.44
CA SER A 76 -13.12 -5.30 -8.11
C SER A 76 -12.21 -4.28 -8.76
N ALA A 77 -10.91 -4.57 -8.80
CA ALA A 77 -9.92 -3.79 -9.53
C ALA A 77 -9.40 -4.63 -10.72
N PRO A 78 -9.09 -4.01 -11.87
CA PRO A 78 -8.44 -4.68 -12.99
C PRO A 78 -7.08 -5.26 -12.58
N CYS A 79 -6.68 -6.34 -13.23
CA CYS A 79 -5.37 -6.96 -13.01
C CYS A 79 -4.26 -6.08 -13.58
N GLY A 80 -3.13 -6.00 -12.89
CA GLY A 80 -1.98 -5.17 -13.25
C GLY A 80 -2.14 -3.69 -12.90
N GLU A 81 -3.25 -3.30 -12.26
CA GLU A 81 -3.57 -1.91 -11.98
C GLU A 81 -3.75 -1.63 -10.48
N THR A 82 -3.58 -0.36 -10.13
CA THR A 82 -4.03 0.17 -8.84
C THR A 82 -5.26 1.03 -9.07
N THR A 83 -6.35 0.72 -8.38
CA THR A 83 -7.63 1.43 -8.49
C THR A 83 -8.02 2.01 -7.15
N ILE A 84 -8.62 3.20 -7.20
CA ILE A 84 -9.21 3.87 -6.05
C ILE A 84 -10.73 3.83 -6.23
N SER A 85 -11.45 3.35 -5.20
CA SER A 85 -12.91 3.26 -5.23
C SER A 85 -13.49 3.87 -3.96
N SER A 86 -14.18 5.00 -4.11
CA SER A 86 -14.86 5.70 -3.02
C SER A 86 -16.22 5.07 -2.72
N LEU A 87 -16.50 4.82 -1.44
CA LEU A 87 -17.75 4.23 -0.98
C LEU A 87 -18.88 5.24 -0.79
N ALA A 88 -18.53 6.45 -0.36
CA ALA A 88 -19.47 7.49 0.04
C ALA A 88 -18.78 8.86 0.08
N PRO A 89 -19.50 9.97 -0.17
CA PRO A 89 -18.99 11.31 0.06
C PRO A 89 -18.63 11.51 1.55
N LEU A 90 -17.72 12.45 1.82
CA LEU A 90 -17.33 12.78 3.18
C LEU A 90 -18.46 13.50 3.90
N GLY A 91 -18.73 13.09 5.13
CA GLY A 91 -19.65 13.77 6.04
C GLY A 91 -19.16 13.66 7.48
N VAL A 92 -20.08 13.83 8.43
CA VAL A 92 -19.75 13.86 9.87
C VAL A 92 -20.36 12.71 10.66
N THR A 93 -21.27 11.95 10.07
CA THR A 93 -21.93 10.81 10.71
C THR A 93 -21.07 9.56 10.55
N GLU A 94 -20.76 8.91 11.67
CA GLU A 94 -20.00 7.66 11.68
C GLU A 94 -20.92 6.46 11.40
N HIS A 95 -20.59 5.69 10.36
CA HIS A 95 -21.24 4.42 10.07
C HIS A 95 -20.23 3.27 10.18
N PRO A 96 -20.53 2.22 10.97
CA PRO A 96 -19.66 1.05 11.05
C PRO A 96 -19.47 0.40 9.68
N LEU A 97 -18.22 0.29 9.25
CA LEU A 97 -17.82 -0.40 8.04
C LEU A 97 -17.28 -1.77 8.39
N GLN A 98 -17.74 -2.78 7.67
CA GLN A 98 -17.19 -4.12 7.67
C GLN A 98 -16.80 -4.50 6.24
N TRP A 99 -15.60 -5.02 6.04
CA TRP A 99 -15.15 -5.44 4.72
C TRP A 99 -14.20 -6.64 4.79
N ARG A 100 -14.06 -7.37 3.69
CA ARG A 100 -13.11 -8.48 3.55
C ARG A 100 -12.66 -8.65 2.11
N SER A 101 -11.46 -9.17 1.93
CA SER A 101 -10.97 -9.57 0.61
C SER A 101 -11.46 -10.96 0.26
N CYS A 102 -11.98 -11.10 -0.95
CA CYS A 102 -12.44 -12.36 -1.51
C CYS A 102 -11.71 -12.65 -2.83
N SER A 103 -11.60 -13.93 -3.15
CA SER A 103 -11.07 -14.40 -4.43
C SER A 103 -11.97 -15.48 -5.01
N VAL A 104 -12.13 -15.46 -6.33
CA VAL A 104 -12.80 -16.53 -7.07
C VAL A 104 -11.74 -17.45 -7.62
N THR A 105 -11.77 -18.70 -7.17
CA THR A 105 -10.84 -19.75 -7.56
C THR A 105 -11.61 -20.93 -8.14
N GLN A 106 -10.95 -21.73 -8.98
CA GLN A 106 -11.56 -22.89 -9.63
C GLN A 106 -11.06 -24.17 -8.97
N TRP A 107 -11.98 -25.05 -8.56
CA TRP A 107 -11.62 -26.40 -8.13
C TRP A 107 -11.05 -27.20 -9.29
N ARG A 108 -10.03 -28.02 -9.02
CA ARG A 108 -9.42 -28.83 -10.07
C ARG A 108 -10.36 -29.95 -10.55
N TYR A 109 -11.10 -30.57 -9.64
CA TYR A 109 -12.05 -31.64 -9.98
C TYR A 109 -13.14 -31.82 -8.90
N PRO A 110 -14.44 -31.80 -9.26
CA PRO A 110 -14.98 -31.32 -10.53
C PRO A 110 -14.72 -29.80 -10.70
N PRO A 111 -14.55 -29.29 -11.93
CA PRO A 111 -14.30 -27.87 -12.16
C PRO A 111 -15.52 -27.04 -11.75
N ARG A 112 -15.41 -26.35 -10.62
CA ARG A 112 -16.41 -25.41 -10.10
C ARG A 112 -15.75 -24.15 -9.60
N LEU A 113 -16.36 -23.01 -9.92
CA LEU A 113 -15.97 -21.74 -9.31
C LEU A 113 -16.43 -21.74 -7.85
N HIS A 114 -15.55 -21.30 -6.97
CA HIS A 114 -15.88 -21.05 -5.57
C HIS A 114 -15.23 -19.75 -5.11
N THR A 115 -15.86 -19.13 -4.12
CA THR A 115 -15.34 -17.92 -3.49
C THR A 115 -14.64 -18.30 -2.20
N VAL A 116 -13.42 -17.82 -2.02
CA VAL A 116 -12.68 -17.88 -0.76
C VAL A 116 -12.49 -16.45 -0.26
N CYS A 117 -12.97 -16.15 0.93
CA CYS A 117 -12.80 -14.85 1.56
C CYS A 117 -11.92 -14.97 2.80
N GLY A 118 -11.12 -13.94 3.05
CA GLY A 118 -10.41 -13.77 4.31
C GLY A 118 -11.31 -13.29 5.44
N ASP A 119 -10.68 -12.92 6.54
CA ASP A 119 -11.34 -12.38 7.71
C ASP A 119 -11.97 -11.00 7.44
N TYR A 120 -12.92 -10.66 8.30
CA TYR A 120 -13.49 -9.33 8.30
C TYR A 120 -12.56 -8.33 8.97
N HIS A 121 -12.35 -7.23 8.27
CA HIS A 121 -11.79 -5.99 8.77
C HIS A 121 -12.92 -5.01 9.10
N TYR A 122 -12.63 -4.10 10.03
CA TYR A 122 -13.59 -3.13 10.52
C TYR A 122 -13.01 -1.72 10.41
N GLY A 123 -13.89 -0.76 10.18
CA GLY A 123 -13.55 0.65 10.10
C GLY A 123 -14.81 1.50 10.25
N VAL A 124 -14.70 2.75 9.83
CA VAL A 124 -15.81 3.72 9.87
C VAL A 124 -15.88 4.42 8.52
N VAL A 125 -17.09 4.53 7.98
CA VAL A 125 -17.42 5.43 6.88
C VAL A 125 -17.97 6.71 7.49
N LEU A 126 -17.35 7.84 7.16
CA LEU A 126 -17.81 9.18 7.55
C LEU A 126 -18.63 9.77 6.40
N THR A 127 -19.95 9.81 6.56
CA THR A 127 -20.86 10.36 5.55
C THR A 127 -22.03 11.12 6.21
N ASP A 128 -22.89 11.75 5.43
CA ASP A 128 -24.00 12.56 5.98
C ASP A 128 -25.18 11.71 6.44
#